data_AF-A0AAP8GT14-F1
#
_entry.id   AF-A0AAP8GT14-F1
#
_cell.length_a   1.000
_cell.length_b   1.000
_cell.length_c   1.000
_cell.angle_alpha   90.00
_cell.angle_beta   90.00
_cell.angle_gamma   90.00
#
_symmetry.space_group_name_H-M   'P 1'
#
loop_
_entity.id
_entity.type
_entity.pdbx_description
1 polymer ?
#
loop_
_entity_poly.entity_id
_entity_poly.type
_entity_poly.pdbx_seq_one_letter_code
_entity_poly.pdbx_strand_id
1 'polypeptide(L)'
;MKFSKKSTVDSSIVGKRVVSKVNNLRFYDSPSWQDKDVVGTVDAGLGFTIDKKVTVNGFSQYKVHNSKMKTYYVTVNEAYVYVK
;
A
#
# COMPACT_ATOMS: atom_id res chain seq x y z
N MET A 1 -28.93 14.55 -0.59
CA MET A 1 -28.14 13.31 -0.31
C MET A 1 -26.83 13.39 -1.06
N LYS A 2 -25.78 12.75 -0.51
CA LYS A 2 -24.39 12.59 -1.01
C LYS A 2 -23.41 13.74 -0.72
N PHE A 3 -22.76 13.64 0.44
CA PHE A 3 -21.42 14.20 0.65
C PHE A 3 -20.43 13.39 -0.18
N SER A 4 -20.07 13.87 -1.37
CA SER A 4 -18.85 13.45 -2.07
C SER A 4 -17.68 14.24 -1.49
N LYS A 5 -17.17 13.78 -0.34
CA LYS A 5 -15.88 14.27 0.17
C LYS A 5 -14.80 13.71 -0.75
N LYS A 6 -14.44 14.51 -1.76
CA LYS A 6 -13.28 14.29 -2.62
C LYS A 6 -12.06 14.25 -1.69
N SER A 7 -11.51 13.07 -1.50
CA SER A 7 -10.50 12.74 -0.48
C SER A 7 -9.28 13.65 -0.61
N THR A 8 -9.16 14.66 0.26
CA THR A 8 -7.99 15.53 0.43
C THR A 8 -6.77 14.77 1.00
N VAL A 9 -6.78 13.44 0.96
CA VAL A 9 -5.79 12.56 1.60
C VAL A 9 -4.68 12.17 0.64
N ASP A 10 -4.94 12.17 -0.67
CA ASP A 10 -4.05 11.53 -1.66
C ASP A 10 -2.71 12.24 -1.89
N SER A 11 -2.62 13.58 -1.77
CA SER A 11 -1.33 14.27 -1.93
C SER A 11 -0.42 14.19 -0.70
N SER A 12 -1.03 14.10 0.50
CA SER A 12 -0.29 14.17 1.77
C SER A 12 0.53 12.91 2.11
N ILE A 13 0.32 11.82 1.38
CA ILE A 13 0.95 10.53 1.63
C ILE A 13 2.01 10.15 0.60
N VAL A 14 2.10 10.85 -0.54
CA VAL A 14 3.12 10.58 -1.55
C VAL A 14 4.50 10.90 -0.97
N GLY A 15 5.48 10.03 -1.18
CA GLY A 15 6.82 10.14 -0.63
C GLY A 15 6.95 9.71 0.84
N LYS A 16 5.83 9.48 1.55
CA LYS A 16 5.85 8.90 2.89
C LYS A 16 6.16 7.40 2.85
N ARG A 17 6.52 6.86 4.02
CA ARG A 17 6.83 5.42 4.14
C ARG A 17 5.66 4.68 4.76
N VAL A 18 5.10 3.72 4.03
CA VAL A 18 4.20 2.72 4.62
C VAL A 18 5.05 1.64 5.29
N VAL A 19 4.74 1.31 6.54
CA VAL A 19 5.49 0.37 7.38
C VAL A 19 4.56 -0.72 7.89
N SER A 20 5.02 -1.97 7.84
CA SER A 20 4.30 -3.12 8.37
C SER A 20 4.23 -3.10 9.90
N LYS A 21 3.06 -3.41 10.45
CA LYS A 21 2.83 -3.71 11.87
C LYS A 21 3.01 -5.19 12.20
N VAL A 22 2.94 -6.05 11.19
CA VAL A 22 2.91 -7.52 11.35
C VAL A 22 4.06 -8.18 10.60
N ASN A 23 4.42 -9.38 11.03
CA ASN A 23 5.33 -10.23 10.26
C ASN A 23 4.60 -10.84 9.07
N ASN A 24 5.36 -11.22 8.04
CA ASN A 24 4.85 -11.86 6.84
C ASN A 24 3.76 -11.06 6.08
N LEU A 25 3.81 -9.72 6.11
CA LEU A 25 2.89 -8.89 5.34
C LEU A 25 3.16 -9.05 3.84
N ARG A 26 2.14 -9.51 3.09
CA ARG A 26 2.25 -9.73 1.64
C ARG A 26 2.37 -8.43 0.86
N PHE A 27 3.16 -8.46 -0.21
CA PHE A 27 3.18 -7.44 -1.26
C PHE A 27 3.12 -8.08 -2.65
N TYR A 28 2.56 -7.33 -3.59
CA TYR A 28 2.14 -7.83 -4.90
C TYR A 28 2.91 -7.16 -6.04
N ASP A 29 3.09 -7.85 -7.17
CA ASP A 29 3.71 -7.30 -8.38
C ASP A 29 2.75 -6.44 -9.22
N SER A 30 1.47 -6.66 -9.05
CA SER A 30 0.38 -6.07 -9.80
C SER A 30 -0.72 -5.59 -8.85
N PRO A 31 -1.55 -4.64 -9.28
CA PRO A 31 -2.67 -4.16 -8.48
C PRO A 31 -3.76 -5.25 -8.39
N SER A 32 -3.59 -6.18 -7.45
CA SER A 32 -4.37 -7.40 -7.31
C SER A 32 -4.44 -7.86 -5.86
N TRP A 33 -5.42 -8.73 -5.57
CA TRP A 33 -5.56 -9.44 -4.29
C TRP A 33 -5.43 -10.95 -4.45
N GLN A 34 -5.07 -11.43 -5.64
CA GLN A 34 -4.95 -12.86 -5.92
C GLN A 34 -3.61 -13.39 -5.39
N ASP A 35 -3.60 -14.62 -4.88
CA ASP A 35 -2.39 -15.24 -4.33
C ASP A 35 -1.27 -15.39 -5.38
N LYS A 36 -1.63 -15.60 -6.66
CA LYS A 36 -0.67 -15.73 -7.76
C LYS A 36 0.19 -14.47 -7.99
N ASP A 37 -0.30 -13.31 -7.58
CA ASP A 37 0.35 -12.01 -7.79
C ASP A 37 1.20 -11.61 -6.57
N VAL A 38 1.23 -12.44 -5.51
CA VAL A 38 2.11 -12.26 -4.34
C VAL A 38 3.53 -12.61 -4.74
N VAL A 39 4.43 -11.64 -4.59
CA VAL A 39 5.87 -11.82 -4.91
C VAL A 39 6.77 -11.90 -3.69
N GLY A 40 6.21 -11.65 -2.50
CA GLY A 40 6.94 -11.84 -1.27
C GLY A 40 6.18 -11.31 -0.05
N THR A 41 6.87 -11.39 1.07
CA THR A 41 6.41 -10.85 2.35
C THR A 41 7.45 -9.92 2.95
N VAL A 42 6.99 -9.04 3.84
CA VAL A 42 7.84 -8.14 4.60
C VAL A 42 7.47 -8.21 6.08
N ASP A 43 8.47 -8.16 6.95
CA ASP A 43 8.26 -8.24 8.39
C ASP A 43 7.96 -6.88 9.05
N ALA A 44 7.54 -6.93 10.32
CA ALA A 44 7.18 -5.74 11.07
C ALA A 44 8.34 -4.72 11.12
N GLY A 45 8.03 -3.44 10.97
CA GLY A 45 9.02 -2.34 10.97
C GLY A 45 9.69 -2.08 9.60
N LEU A 46 9.57 -3.02 8.66
CA LEU A 46 9.99 -2.83 7.28
C LEU A 46 8.86 -2.23 6.43
N GLY A 47 9.20 -1.70 5.26
CA GLY A 47 8.25 -0.90 4.49
C GLY A 47 8.83 -0.22 3.26
N PHE A 48 7.96 0.49 2.55
CA PHE A 48 8.17 1.04 1.21
C PHE A 48 7.76 2.50 1.11
N THR A 49 8.26 3.21 0.10
CA THR A 49 7.85 4.59 -0.19
C THR A 49 6.56 4.58 -1.00
N ILE A 50 5.59 5.40 -0.63
CA ILE A 50 4.28 5.50 -1.31
C ILE A 50 4.39 6.39 -2.54
N ASP A 51 3.97 5.87 -3.69
CA ASP A 51 3.80 6.64 -4.93
C ASP A 51 2.40 7.23 -5.04
N LYS A 52 1.39 6.41 -4.72
CA LYS A 52 -0.02 6.79 -4.75
C LYS A 52 -0.90 5.72 -4.11
N LYS A 53 -2.15 6.08 -3.84
CA LYS A 53 -3.22 5.13 -3.53
C LYS A 53 -3.92 4.70 -4.83
N VAL A 54 -4.25 3.42 -4.95
CA VAL A 54 -5.02 2.83 -6.07
C VAL A 54 -6.19 2.02 -5.53
N THR A 55 -7.22 1.81 -6.33
CA THR A 55 -8.38 0.97 -5.98
C THR A 55 -8.47 -0.22 -6.92
N VAL A 56 -8.59 -1.41 -6.36
CA VAL A 56 -8.62 -2.70 -7.04
C VAL A 56 -9.83 -3.46 -6.53
N ASN A 57 -10.80 -3.77 -7.41
CA ASN A 57 -12.02 -4.49 -7.06
C ASN A 57 -12.76 -3.93 -5.82
N GLY A 58 -12.78 -2.60 -5.68
CA GLY A 58 -13.42 -1.92 -4.54
C GLY A 58 -12.57 -1.76 -3.28
N PHE A 59 -11.39 -2.38 -3.21
CA PHE A 59 -10.47 -2.26 -2.08
C PHE A 59 -9.22 -1.46 -2.46
N SER A 60 -8.72 -0.63 -1.54
CA SER A 60 -7.56 0.22 -1.82
C SER A 60 -6.23 -0.45 -1.51
N GLN A 61 -5.21 -0.10 -2.30
CA GLN A 61 -3.79 -0.44 -2.10
C GLN A 61 -2.93 0.81 -2.20
N TYR A 62 -1.74 0.78 -1.63
CA TYR A 62 -0.68 1.70 -1.99
C TYR A 62 0.13 1.10 -3.14
N LYS A 63 0.30 1.87 -4.22
CA LYS A 63 1.41 1.68 -5.14
C LYS A 63 2.65 2.22 -4.45
N VAL A 64 3.68 1.40 -4.33
CA VAL A 64 4.89 1.72 -3.58
C VAL A 64 6.14 1.36 -4.37
N HIS A 65 7.27 1.94 -4.00
CA HIS A 65 8.57 1.48 -4.48
C HIS A 65 9.56 1.22 -3.35
N ASN A 66 10.51 0.32 -3.60
CA ASN A 66 11.65 0.08 -2.72
C ASN A 66 12.86 0.96 -3.08
N SER A 67 13.95 0.87 -2.31
CA SER A 67 15.20 1.61 -2.56
C SER A 67 15.87 1.32 -3.90
N LYS A 68 15.44 0.27 -4.62
CA LYS A 68 15.90 -0.09 -5.97
C LYS A 68 14.92 0.35 -7.06
N MET A 69 13.98 1.26 -6.76
CA MET A 69 12.95 1.77 -7.67
C MET A 69 12.02 0.69 -8.24
N LYS A 70 11.94 -0.50 -7.63
CA LYS A 70 10.98 -1.52 -8.03
C LYS A 70 9.62 -1.22 -7.44
N THR A 71 8.60 -1.24 -8.29
CA THR A 71 7.20 -1.00 -7.93
C THR A 71 6.57 -2.26 -7.37
N TYR A 72 5.77 -2.09 -6.30
CA TYR A 72 4.93 -3.13 -5.71
C TYR A 72 3.60 -2.54 -5.25
N TYR A 73 2.72 -3.40 -4.77
CA TYR A 73 1.44 -3.02 -4.17
C TYR A 73 1.30 -3.63 -2.79
N VAL A 74 0.79 -2.84 -1.83
CA VAL A 74 0.60 -3.26 -0.44
C VAL A 74 -0.74 -2.73 0.08
N THR A 75 -1.31 -3.43 1.07
CA THR A 75 -2.58 -3.04 1.68
C THR A 75 -2.53 -1.64 2.30
N VAL A 76 -3.64 -0.91 2.24
CA VAL A 76 -3.83 0.33 3.02
C VAL A 76 -4.45 0.07 4.39
N ASN A 77 -4.79 -1.17 4.71
CA ASN A 77 -5.52 -1.50 5.92
C ASN A 77 -4.67 -1.19 7.17
N GLU A 78 -5.13 -0.19 7.93
CA GLU A 78 -4.43 0.33 9.10
C GLU A 78 -4.28 -0.68 10.23
N ALA A 79 -5.00 -1.81 10.22
CA ALA A 79 -4.74 -2.91 11.14
C ALA A 79 -3.35 -3.55 10.91
N TYR A 80 -2.86 -3.54 9.68
CA TYR A 80 -1.62 -4.20 9.27
C TYR A 80 -0.48 -3.24 8.95
N VAL A 81 -0.79 -1.99 8.61
CA VAL A 81 0.20 -0.98 8.23
C VAL A 81 -0.03 0.35 8.92
N TYR A 82 1.00 1.20 8.93
CA TYR A 82 0.86 2.63 9.21
C TYR A 82 1.75 3.44 8.26
N VAL A 83 1.40 4.71 8.08
CA VAL A 83 2.18 5.65 7.27
C VAL A 83 2.97 6.56 8.22
N LYS A 84 4.28 6.69 7.99
CA LYS A 84 5.15 7.68 8.65
C LYS A 84 5.20 8.96 7.85
#